data_AF-A0A1Y1KMS5-F1
#
_entry.id   AF-A0A1Y1KMS5-F1
#
_cell.length_a   1.000
_cell.length_b   1.000
_cell.length_c   1.000
_cell.angle_alpha   90.00
_cell.angle_beta   90.00
_cell.angle_gamma   90.00
#
_symmetry.space_group_name_H-M   'P 1'
#
loop_
_entity.id
_entity.type
_entity.pdbx_description
1 polymer ?
#
loop_
_entity_poly.entity_id
_entity_poly.type
_entity_poly.pdbx_seq_one_letter_code
_entity_poly.pdbx_strand_id
1 'polypeptide(L)'
;AFVGLGQMGYQMAKNLQSKLKSTDKVSVFDINPQAMKSLESDVKAVSGGAKVELAPSAWAASKEADTVITVLPEPQHVQGVYKSILTGTLPQKDRVFIDCSTIDPSTSREVA
;
A
#
# COMPACT_ATOMS: atom_id res chain seq x y z
N ALA A 1 -3.22 2.60 -3.52
CA ALA A 1 -3.04 1.97 -2.20
C ALA A 1 -1.57 1.68 -1.98
N PHE A 2 -1.11 1.80 -0.75
CA PHE A 2 0.24 1.43 -0.34
C PHE A 2 0.15 0.53 0.89
N VAL A 3 0.69 -0.68 0.81
CA VAL A 3 0.62 -1.70 1.87
C VAL A 3 2.04 -2.09 2.29
N GLY A 4 2.35 -1.87 3.56
CA GLY A 4 3.67 -2.13 4.14
C GLY A 4 4.50 -0.86 4.28
N LEU A 5 4.69 -0.38 5.50
CA LEU A 5 5.43 0.81 5.89
C LEU A 5 6.69 0.45 6.69
N GLY A 6 7.39 -0.60 6.26
CA GLY A 6 8.75 -0.89 6.72
C GLY A 6 9.74 0.21 6.31
N GLN A 7 11.03 0.00 6.58
CA GLN A 7 12.08 1.00 6.30
C GLN A 7 12.06 1.53 4.85
N MET A 8 11.91 0.63 3.87
CA MET A 8 11.79 1.01 2.45
C MET A 8 10.40 1.56 2.12
N GLY A 9 9.34 0.85 2.51
CA GLY A 9 7.96 1.21 2.18
C GLY A 9 7.56 2.59 2.70
N TYR A 10 8.02 2.99 3.89
CA TYR A 10 7.75 4.30 4.47
C TYR A 10 8.26 5.45 3.60
N GLN A 11 9.53 5.39 3.17
CA GLN A 11 10.12 6.44 2.33
C GLN A 11 9.52 6.45 0.93
N MET A 12 9.19 5.27 0.39
CA MET A 12 8.48 5.15 -0.89
C MET A 12 7.09 5.78 -0.83
N ALA A 13 6.31 5.50 0.22
CA ALA A 13 4.98 6.07 0.41
C ALA A 13 5.03 7.60 0.54
N LYS A 14 5.98 8.12 1.33
CA LYS A 14 6.21 9.57 1.49
C LYS A 14 6.59 10.26 0.18
N ASN A 15 7.50 9.66 -0.59
CA ASN A 15 7.91 10.18 -1.89
C ASN A 15 6.81 10.09 -2.95
N LEU A 16 6.03 9.02 -2.94
CA LEU A 16 4.88 8.86 -3.83
C LEU A 16 3.84 9.94 -3.53
N GLN A 17 3.49 10.12 -2.25
CA GLN A 17 2.56 11.14 -1.81
C GLN A 17 2.97 12.53 -2.30
N SER A 18 4.23 12.93 -2.10
CA SER A 18 4.68 14.30 -2.42
C SER A 18 4.73 14.60 -3.92
N LYS A 19 4.85 13.57 -4.77
CA LYS A 19 4.92 13.70 -6.24
C LYS A 19 3.57 13.58 -6.95
N LEU A 20 2.55 13.07 -6.25
CA LEU A 20 1.19 12.98 -6.79
C LEU A 20 0.45 14.32 -6.67
N LYS A 21 -0.64 14.48 -7.42
CA LYS A 21 -1.45 15.71 -7.39
C LYS A 21 -2.28 15.74 -6.11
N SER A 22 -2.68 16.93 -5.67
CA SER A 22 -3.57 17.10 -4.51
C SER A 22 -4.97 16.50 -4.70
N THR A 23 -5.37 16.24 -5.94
CA THR A 23 -6.60 15.52 -6.30
C THR A 23 -6.48 14.01 -6.10
N ASP A 24 -5.26 13.48 -6.07
CA ASP A 24 -5.00 12.06 -5.90
C ASP A 24 -5.05 11.66 -4.42
N LYS A 25 -5.23 10.35 -4.18
CA LYS A 25 -5.30 9.78 -2.83
C LYS A 25 -4.35 8.60 -2.69
N VAL A 26 -3.67 8.54 -1.56
CA VAL A 26 -2.85 7.40 -1.15
C VAL A 26 -3.49 6.80 0.09
N SER A 27 -4.28 5.74 -0.12
CA SER A 27 -4.76 4.92 1.00
C SER A 27 -3.66 3.98 1.48
N VAL A 28 -3.34 4.03 2.77
CA VAL A 28 -2.17 3.36 3.36
C VAL A 28 -2.60 2.38 4.42
N PHE A 29 -1.98 1.20 4.43
CA PHE A 29 -2.13 0.21 5.50
C PHE A 29 -0.78 -0.38 5.91
N ASP A 30 -0.60 -0.53 7.22
CA ASP A 30 0.45 -1.35 7.82
C ASP A 30 -0.11 -2.03 9.07
N ILE A 31 0.43 -3.20 9.43
CA ILE A 31 0.05 -3.89 10.67
C ILE A 31 0.45 -3.10 11.92
N ASN A 32 1.48 -2.27 11.83
CA ASN A 32 1.94 -1.38 12.87
C ASN A 32 1.20 -0.02 12.77
N PRO A 33 0.24 0.27 13.66
CA PRO A 33 -0.51 1.52 13.62
C PRO A 33 0.36 2.76 13.89
N GLN A 34 1.50 2.59 14.57
CA GLN A 34 2.41 3.70 14.82
C GLN A 34 3.09 4.17 13.54
N ALA A 35 3.47 3.26 12.65
CA ALA A 35 4.08 3.61 11.36
C ALA A 35 3.11 4.42 10.49
N MET A 36 1.83 4.02 10.46
CA MET A 36 0.77 4.76 9.76
C MET A 36 0.57 6.18 10.30
N LYS A 37 0.51 6.34 11.62
CA LYS A 37 0.35 7.66 12.27
C LYS A 37 1.57 8.56 12.05
N SER A 38 2.78 7.99 12.11
CA SER A 38 4.01 8.72 11.81
C SER A 38 4.02 9.21 10.37
N LEU A 39 3.65 8.35 9.40
CA LEU A 39 3.56 8.76 8.00
C LEU A 39 2.54 9.88 7.81
N GLU A 40 1.35 9.76 8.41
CA GLU A 40 0.31 10.79 8.34
C GLU A 40 0.82 12.14 8.88
N SER A 41 1.53 12.11 10.00
CA SER A 41 2.12 13.32 10.62
C SER A 41 3.19 13.94 9.73
N ASP A 42 4.07 13.10 9.17
CA ASP A 42 5.15 13.51 8.29
C ASP A 42 4.65 14.16 7.00
N VAL A 43 3.59 13.62 6.39
CA VAL A 43 3.07 14.15 5.12
C VAL A 43 2.24 15.42 5.32
N LYS A 44 1.60 15.59 6.49
CA LYS A 44 0.89 16.84 6.85
C LYS A 44 1.83 18.04 6.94
N ALA A 45 3.11 17.81 7.24
CA ALA A 45 4.13 18.85 7.29
C ALA A 45 4.61 19.31 5.90
N VAL A 46 4.26 18.58 4.83
CA VAL A 46 4.67 18.91 3.46
C VAL A 46 3.59 19.75 2.78
N SER A 47 3.99 20.86 2.14
CA SER A 47 3.10 21.69 1.33
C SER A 47 2.82 21.01 -0.02
N GLY A 48 1.68 20.33 -0.11
CA GLY A 48 1.20 19.70 -1.36
C GLY A 48 1.26 18.18 -1.36
N GLY A 49 1.13 17.58 -2.55
CA GLY A 49 1.05 16.14 -2.72
C GLY A 49 -0.37 15.58 -2.54
N ALA A 50 -0.52 14.26 -2.73
CA ALA A 50 -1.77 13.55 -2.58
C ALA A 50 -2.27 13.49 -1.14
N LYS A 51 -3.58 13.32 -0.96
CA LYS A 51 -4.16 13.10 0.37
C LYS A 51 -3.81 11.69 0.86
N VAL A 52 -3.27 11.57 2.07
CA VAL A 52 -3.06 10.26 2.73
C VAL A 52 -4.27 9.90 3.57
N GLU A 53 -4.74 8.66 3.42
CA GLU A 53 -5.86 8.10 4.19
C GLU A 53 -5.43 6.79 4.84
N LEU A 54 -5.60 6.68 6.16
CA LEU A 54 -5.25 5.46 6.90
C LEU A 54 -6.38 4.45 6.77
N ALA A 55 -6.09 3.28 6.20
CA ALA A 55 -7.05 2.20 6.05
C ALA A 55 -6.98 1.22 7.23
N PRO A 56 -8.09 0.59 7.62
CA PRO A 56 -8.11 -0.39 8.70
C PRO A 56 -7.58 -1.78 8.29
N SER A 57 -7.43 -2.04 6.98
CA SER A 57 -6.94 -3.31 6.44
C SER A 57 -6.36 -3.14 5.03
N ALA A 58 -5.54 -4.10 4.59
CA ALA A 58 -5.01 -4.14 3.22
C ALA A 58 -6.13 -4.19 2.18
N TRP A 59 -7.21 -4.92 2.46
CA TRP A 59 -8.42 -4.95 1.64
C TRP A 59 -9.07 -3.56 1.53
N ALA A 60 -9.29 -2.90 2.66
CA ALA A 60 -9.92 -1.57 2.68
C ALA A 60 -9.07 -0.53 1.95
N ALA A 61 -7.74 -0.61 2.07
CA ALA A 61 -6.82 0.24 1.32
C ALA A 61 -6.93 0.03 -0.20
N SER A 62 -7.18 -1.22 -0.62
CA SER A 62 -7.18 -1.64 -2.02
C SER A 62 -8.55 -1.47 -2.71
N LYS A 63 -9.63 -1.40 -1.93
CA LYS A 63 -11.02 -1.37 -2.41
C LYS A 63 -11.24 -0.34 -3.52
N GLU A 64 -10.90 0.91 -3.27
CA GLU A 64 -11.10 2.02 -4.21
C GLU A 64 -9.83 2.39 -4.99
N ALA A 65 -8.73 1.66 -4.82
CA ALA A 65 -7.46 2.01 -5.45
C ALA A 65 -7.37 1.52 -6.90
N ASP A 66 -6.83 2.35 -7.80
CA ASP A 66 -6.51 1.98 -9.19
C ASP A 66 -5.15 1.30 -9.31
N THR A 67 -4.25 1.57 -8.35
CA THR A 67 -2.95 0.92 -8.22
C THR A 67 -2.73 0.50 -6.78
N VAL A 68 -2.27 -0.73 -6.57
CA VAL A 68 -1.91 -1.28 -5.25
C VAL A 68 -0.42 -1.61 -5.26
N ILE A 69 0.32 -0.99 -4.35
CA ILE A 69 1.75 -1.23 -4.17
C ILE A 69 1.95 -1.98 -2.85
N THR A 70 2.66 -3.11 -2.88
CA THR A 70 3.03 -3.90 -1.70
C THR A 70 4.54 -3.86 -1.47
N VAL A 71 4.97 -3.62 -0.22
CA VAL A 71 6.38 -3.69 0.20
C VAL A 71 6.46 -4.44 1.52
N LEU A 72 6.66 -5.76 1.46
CA LEU A 72 6.49 -6.66 2.59
C LEU A 72 7.78 -7.46 2.86
N PRO A 73 8.04 -7.88 4.11
CA PRO A 73 9.36 -8.39 4.50
C PRO A 73 9.64 -9.83 4.06
N GLU A 74 8.63 -10.68 3.91
CA GLU A 74 8.83 -12.11 3.58
C GLU A 74 7.72 -12.65 2.67
N PRO A 75 7.97 -13.75 1.93
CA PRO A 75 6.99 -14.36 1.01
C PRO A 75 5.61 -14.64 1.64
N GLN A 76 5.57 -15.18 2.86
CA GLN A 76 4.33 -15.48 3.58
C GLN A 76 3.47 -14.24 3.84
N HIS A 77 4.09 -13.08 4.06
CA HIS A 77 3.37 -11.82 4.23
C HIS A 77 2.75 -11.36 2.91
N VAL A 78 3.45 -11.52 1.79
CA VAL A 78 2.92 -11.21 0.45
C VAL A 78 1.71 -12.08 0.15
N GLN A 79 1.84 -13.39 0.29
CA GLN A 79 0.72 -14.33 0.07
C GLN A 79 -0.48 -13.99 0.95
N GLY A 80 -0.26 -13.73 2.25
CA GLY A 80 -1.31 -13.35 3.19
C GLY A 80 -2.03 -12.05 2.79
N VAL A 81 -1.28 -11.03 2.39
CA VAL A 81 -1.84 -9.74 1.97
C VAL A 81 -2.64 -9.90 0.66
N TYR A 82 -2.08 -10.52 -0.38
CA TYR A 82 -2.80 -10.75 -1.63
C TYR A 82 -4.05 -11.60 -1.42
N LYS A 83 -3.97 -12.67 -0.63
CA LYS A 83 -5.15 -13.47 -0.23
C LYS A 83 -6.19 -12.61 0.47
N SER A 84 -5.81 -11.77 1.43
CA SER A 84 -6.76 -10.90 2.15
C SER A 84 -7.44 -9.87 1.23
N ILE A 85 -6.70 -9.36 0.24
CA ILE A 85 -7.18 -8.39 -0.72
C ILE A 85 -8.13 -9.03 -1.74
N LEU A 86 -7.80 -10.23 -2.23
CA LEU A 86 -8.53 -10.89 -3.31
C LEU A 86 -9.74 -11.73 -2.82
N THR A 87 -9.71 -12.21 -1.58
CA THR A 87 -10.84 -12.98 -1.00
C THR A 87 -12.03 -12.09 -0.63
N GLY A 88 -11.78 -10.87 -0.15
CA GLY A 88 -12.83 -9.87 -0.08
C GLY A 88 -13.10 -9.37 -1.49
N THR A 89 -14.22 -9.73 -2.11
CA THR A 89 -14.56 -9.32 -3.47
C THR A 89 -14.31 -7.83 -3.68
N LEU A 90 -13.25 -7.48 -4.40
CA LEU A 90 -12.99 -6.09 -4.79
C LEU A 90 -14.02 -5.66 -5.84
N PRO A 91 -14.36 -4.37 -5.91
CA PRO A 91 -15.12 -3.84 -7.03
C PRO A 91 -14.46 -4.22 -8.36
N GLN A 92 -15.28 -4.65 -9.33
CA GLN A 92 -14.84 -4.98 -10.68
C GLN A 92 -14.40 -3.70 -11.39
N LYS A 93 -13.09 -3.47 -11.40
CA LYS A 93 -12.45 -2.37 -12.11
C LYS A 93 -11.02 -2.75 -12.48
N ASP A 94 -10.50 -2.13 -13.53
CA ASP A 94 -9.11 -2.27 -13.90
C ASP A 94 -8.22 -1.75 -12.77
N ARG A 95 -7.31 -2.60 -12.30
CA ARG A 95 -6.40 -2.30 -11.20
C ARG A 95 -5.05 -2.91 -11.47
N VAL A 96 -4.01 -2.13 -11.23
CA VAL A 96 -2.63 -2.58 -11.33
C VAL A 96 -2.12 -2.98 -9.94
N PHE A 97 -1.58 -4.18 -9.82
CA PHE A 97 -0.88 -4.64 -8.62
C PHE A 97 0.62 -4.59 -8.89
N ILE A 98 1.38 -3.99 -7.96
CA ILE A 98 2.83 -3.86 -8.04
C ILE A 98 3.41 -4.40 -6.73
N ASP A 99 4.07 -5.56 -6.80
CA ASP A 99 4.85 -6.05 -5.69
C ASP A 99 6.30 -5.57 -5.78
N CYS A 100 6.76 -4.88 -4.75
CA CYS A 100 8.14 -4.43 -4.59
C CYS A 100 8.86 -5.18 -3.46
N SER A 101 8.29 -6.30 -3.00
CA SER A 101 8.88 -7.17 -2.00
C SER A 101 10.00 -8.00 -2.62
N THR A 102 11.10 -8.21 -1.88
CA THR A 102 12.18 -9.10 -2.33
C THR A 102 11.80 -10.54 -2.01
N ILE A 103 11.13 -11.21 -2.95
CA ILE A 103 10.62 -12.59 -2.79
C ILE A 103 11.11 -13.50 -3.91
N ASP A 104 10.95 -14.82 -3.71
CA ASP A 104 11.31 -15.81 -4.71
C ASP A 104 10.33 -15.81 -5.91
N PRO A 105 10.78 -16.21 -7.12
CA PRO A 105 9.95 -16.21 -8.31
C PRO A 105 8.73 -17.16 -8.27
N SER A 106 8.73 -18.19 -7.42
CA SER A 106 7.57 -19.08 -7.26
C SER A 106 6.45 -18.34 -6.54
N THR A 107 6.76 -17.67 -5.43
CA THR A 107 5.79 -16.88 -4.69
C THR A 107 5.21 -15.76 -5.55
N SER A 108 6.03 -15.07 -6.35
CA SER A 108 5.53 -14.03 -7.27
C SER A 108 4.52 -14.57 -8.29
N ARG A 109 4.69 -15.81 -8.77
CA ARG A 109 3.75 -16.45 -9.70
C ARG A 109 2.47 -16.91 -9.03
N GLU A 110 2.53 -17.30 -7.76
CA GLU A 110 1.35 -17.79 -7.02
C GLU A 110 0.35 -16.66 -6.71
N VAL A 111 0.84 -15.43 -6.52
CA VAL A 111 0.00 -14.27 -6.14
C VAL A 111 -0.46 -13.42 -7.33
N ALA A 112 0.00 -13.73 -8.54
CA ALA A 112 -0.33 -13.01 -9.77
C ALA A 112 -1.56 -13.61 -10.47
#